data_AF-A0A2T7NG43-F1
#
_entry.id   AF-A0A2T7NG43-F1
#
_cell.length_a   1.000
_cell.length_b   1.000
_cell.length_c   1.000
_cell.angle_alpha   90.00
_cell.angle_beta   90.00
_cell.angle_gamma   90.00
#
_symmetry.space_group_name_H-M   'P 1'
#
loop_
_entity.id
_entity.type
_entity.pdbx_description
1 polymer ?
#
loop_
_entity_poly.entity_id
_entity_poly.type
_entity_poly.pdbx_seq_one_letter_code
_entity_poly.pdbx_strand_id
1 'polypeptide(L)'
;MQEIVATFSIVMTNASLTFFLYMGSLLGSWRHHGLVPWDDDLDVVVPSLQKDAVAHVLNGLKPHFLLDATRGDGWKLFSARSHAIGRFSLLTYIHSAEGNKGEELVSWWSDSFSEGTGTAGLE
;
A
#
# COMPACT_ATOMS: atom_id res chain seq x y z
N MET A 1 3.67 -5.97 8.63
CA MET A 1 2.28 -6.04 8.15
C MET A 1 1.28 -6.44 9.23
N GLN A 2 1.43 -7.60 9.90
CA GLN A 2 0.41 -8.08 10.85
C GLN A 2 0.06 -7.11 11.99
N GLU A 3 1.04 -6.39 12.54
CA GLU A 3 0.83 -5.43 13.65
C GLU A 3 -0.12 -4.28 13.28
N ILE A 4 0.07 -3.64 12.11
CA ILE A 4 -0.77 -2.51 11.70
C ILE A 4 -2.18 -2.95 11.34
N VAL A 5 -2.35 -4.14 10.74
CA VAL A 5 -3.67 -4.71 10.42
C VAL A 5 -4.44 -5.02 11.70
N ALA A 6 -3.79 -5.68 12.67
CA ALA A 6 -4.42 -5.98 13.96
C ALA A 6 -4.78 -4.69 14.72
N THR A 7 -3.87 -3.72 14.74
CA THR A 7 -4.11 -2.42 15.40
C THR A 7 -5.28 -1.69 14.76
N PHE A 8 -5.32 -1.60 13.43
CA PHE A 8 -6.42 -0.98 12.70
C PHE A 8 -7.76 -1.63 13.03
N SER A 9 -7.84 -2.97 12.98
CA SER A 9 -9.06 -3.71 13.28
C SER A 9 -9.56 -3.45 14.71
N ILE A 10 -8.66 -3.48 15.69
CA ILE A 10 -8.99 -3.25 17.11
C ILE A 10 -9.54 -1.83 17.32
N VAL A 11 -8.86 -0.80 16.81
CA VAL A 11 -9.29 0.58 17.08
C VAL A 11 -10.60 0.94 16.37
N MET A 12 -10.79 0.44 15.15
CA MET A 12 -12.05 0.63 14.42
C MET A 12 -13.21 -0.07 15.13
N THR A 13 -12.99 -1.31 15.59
CA THR A 13 -14.01 -2.09 16.32
C THR A 13 -14.36 -1.43 17.66
N ASN A 14 -13.35 -1.03 18.44
CA ASN A 14 -13.56 -0.37 19.74
C ASN A 14 -14.30 0.97 19.61
N ALA A 15 -14.07 1.68 18.51
CA ALA A 15 -14.75 2.93 18.20
C ALA A 15 -16.14 2.73 17.55
N SER A 16 -16.61 1.48 17.37
CA SER A 16 -17.85 1.17 16.65
C SER A 16 -17.89 1.74 15.23
N LEU A 17 -16.72 1.80 14.57
CA LEU A 17 -16.57 2.31 13.20
C LEU A 17 -16.62 1.15 12.19
N THR A 18 -17.37 1.36 11.12
CA THR A 18 -17.55 0.36 10.07
C THR A 18 -16.46 0.49 9.02
N PHE A 19 -15.91 -0.64 8.59
CA PHE A 19 -15.03 -0.73 7.43
C PHE A 19 -15.31 -2.03 6.67
N PHE A 20 -14.97 -2.05 5.39
CA PHE A 20 -15.04 -3.23 4.53
C PHE A 20 -13.71 -3.43 3.82
N LEU A 21 -13.33 -4.69 3.59
CA LEU A 21 -12.19 -5.01 2.72
C LEU A 21 -12.49 -4.56 1.29
N TYR A 22 -11.46 -4.09 0.60
CA TYR A 22 -11.58 -3.59 -0.77
C TYR A 22 -10.45 -4.12 -1.66
N MET A 23 -10.63 -4.03 -2.99
CA MET A 23 -9.61 -4.35 -4.01
C MET A 23 -8.82 -5.65 -3.74
N GLY A 24 -7.49 -5.57 -3.68
CA GLY A 24 -6.59 -6.73 -3.53
C GLY A 24 -6.84 -7.48 -2.22
N SER A 25 -7.15 -6.73 -1.15
CA SER A 25 -7.45 -7.30 0.17
C SER A 25 -8.77 -8.09 0.19
N LEU A 26 -9.81 -7.60 -0.49
CA LEU A 26 -11.06 -8.34 -0.64
C LEU A 26 -10.84 -9.64 -1.44
N LEU A 27 -10.13 -9.55 -2.56
CA LEU A 27 -9.81 -10.72 -3.39
C LEU A 27 -8.95 -11.74 -2.64
N GLY A 28 -7.95 -11.28 -1.89
CA GLY A 28 -7.13 -12.11 -1.02
C GLY A 28 -7.99 -12.88 -0.02
N SER A 29 -8.92 -12.18 0.66
CA SER A 29 -9.77 -12.80 1.68
C SER A 29 -10.62 -13.95 1.10
N TRP A 30 -11.09 -13.78 -0.14
CA TRP A 30 -11.86 -14.79 -0.85
C TRP A 30 -11.01 -15.96 -1.33
N ARG A 31 -9.88 -15.68 -1.98
CA ARG A 31 -9.07 -16.69 -2.68
C ARG A 31 -8.12 -17.46 -1.76
N HIS A 32 -7.56 -16.79 -0.76
CA HIS A 32 -6.48 -17.30 0.09
C HIS A 32 -6.88 -17.42 1.56
N HIS A 33 -8.10 -17.01 1.92
CA HIS A 33 -8.54 -16.90 3.31
C HIS A 33 -7.62 -15.99 4.16
N GLY A 34 -7.04 -14.96 3.52
CA GLY A 34 -6.07 -14.06 4.12
C GLY A 34 -5.62 -12.96 3.15
N LEU A 35 -4.51 -12.29 3.44
CA LEU A 35 -3.91 -11.36 2.48
C LEU A 35 -3.31 -12.13 1.29
N VAL A 36 -3.16 -11.46 0.14
CA VAL A 36 -2.40 -12.02 -0.96
C VAL A 36 -0.94 -12.23 -0.50
N PRO A 37 -0.31 -13.41 -0.74
CA PRO A 37 0.98 -13.74 -0.13
C PRO A 37 2.14 -12.79 -0.47
N TRP A 38 2.02 -12.02 -1.54
CA TRP A 38 3.00 -11.04 -2.00
C TRP A 38 2.55 -9.58 -1.86
N ASP A 39 1.35 -9.32 -1.31
CA ASP A 39 0.90 -7.97 -1.00
C ASP A 39 1.66 -7.39 0.20
N ASP A 40 1.90 -6.09 0.16
CA ASP A 40 2.54 -5.33 1.23
C ASP A 40 1.63 -4.29 1.88
N ASP A 41 0.34 -4.24 1.50
CA ASP A 41 -0.65 -3.32 2.07
C ASP A 41 -2.01 -3.99 2.40
N LEU A 42 -2.94 -3.16 2.88
CA LEU A 42 -4.33 -3.53 3.18
C LEU A 42 -5.24 -2.40 2.68
N ASP A 43 -6.14 -2.75 1.76
CA ASP A 43 -7.16 -1.87 1.23
C ASP A 43 -8.48 -2.02 1.98
N VAL A 44 -8.98 -0.90 2.51
CA VAL A 44 -10.28 -0.83 3.17
C VAL A 44 -11.06 0.39 2.72
N VAL A 45 -12.38 0.29 2.79
CA VAL A 45 -13.31 1.41 2.60
C VAL A 45 -14.12 1.63 3.87
N VAL A 46 -14.41 2.91 4.14
CA VAL A 46 -15.23 3.35 5.29
C VAL A 46 -16.42 4.16 4.79
N PRO A 47 -17.57 4.14 5.48
CA PRO A 47 -18.68 5.02 5.14
C PRO A 47 -18.26 6.49 5.20
N SER A 48 -18.64 7.27 4.19
CA SER A 48 -18.30 8.70 4.11
C SER A 48 -18.80 9.49 5.33
N LEU A 49 -19.97 9.12 5.86
CA LEU A 49 -20.57 9.69 7.07
C LEU A 49 -19.70 9.52 8.33
N GLN A 50 -18.82 8.52 8.36
CA GLN A 50 -17.94 8.22 9.50
C GLN A 50 -16.52 8.76 9.31
N LYS A 51 -16.22 9.41 8.18
CA LYS A 51 -14.87 9.83 7.79
C LYS A 51 -14.14 10.63 8.87
N ASP A 52 -14.80 11.61 9.48
CA ASP A 52 -14.18 12.46 10.51
C ASP A 52 -13.86 11.68 11.79
N ALA A 53 -14.75 10.78 12.21
CA ALA A 53 -14.52 9.91 13.35
C ALA A 53 -13.36 8.93 13.09
N VAL A 54 -13.28 8.38 11.88
CA VAL A 54 -12.15 7.54 11.43
C VAL A 54 -10.84 8.35 11.48
N ALA A 55 -10.81 9.56 10.92
CA ALA A 55 -9.62 10.41 10.97
C ALA A 55 -9.18 10.68 12.41
N HIS A 56 -10.13 10.96 13.31
CA HIS A 56 -9.84 11.22 14.71
C HIS A 56 -9.20 9.99 15.38
N VAL A 57 -9.82 8.82 15.26
CA VAL A 57 -9.32 7.56 15.84
C VAL A 57 -7.95 7.20 15.28
N LEU A 58 -7.77 7.25 13.96
CA LEU A 58 -6.51 6.90 13.31
C LEU A 58 -5.39 7.91 13.61
N ASN A 59 -5.70 9.20 13.73
CA ASN A 59 -4.70 10.18 14.18
C ASN A 59 -4.25 9.96 15.63
N GLY A 60 -5.12 9.38 16.47
CA GLY A 60 -4.79 9.00 17.85
C GLY A 60 -3.72 7.90 17.96
N LEU A 61 -3.37 7.23 16.86
CA LEU A 61 -2.33 6.19 16.81
C LEU A 61 -0.90 6.75 16.75
N LYS A 62 -0.74 8.07 16.65
CA LYS A 62 0.57 8.72 16.74
C LYS A 62 1.20 8.47 18.13
N PRO A 63 2.54 8.36 18.21
CA PRO A 63 3.51 8.53 17.14
C PRO A 63 3.78 7.25 16.32
N HIS A 64 3.20 6.11 16.70
CA HIS A 64 3.58 4.80 16.16
C HIS A 64 3.04 4.53 14.75
N PHE A 65 1.86 5.08 14.46
CA PHE A 65 1.25 5.03 13.13
C PHE A 65 0.91 6.44 12.67
N LEU A 66 1.14 6.69 11.39
CA LEU A 66 0.97 8.00 10.77
C LEU A 66 -0.13 7.89 9.71
N LEU A 67 -1.08 8.83 9.78
CA LEU A 67 -2.15 8.98 8.80
C LEU A 67 -1.79 10.16 7.87
N ASP A 68 -1.66 9.86 6.59
CA ASP A 68 -1.67 10.85 5.51
C ASP A 68 -3.05 10.87 4.86
N ALA A 69 -3.79 11.95 5.11
CA ALA A 69 -5.12 12.21 4.55
C ALA A 69 -5.10 13.37 3.53
N THR A 70 -3.91 13.82 3.12
CA THR A 70 -3.73 15.02 2.29
C THR A 70 -3.85 14.75 0.80
N ARG A 71 -3.64 13.49 0.39
CA ARG A 71 -3.72 13.07 -1.00
C ARG A 71 -5.18 12.87 -1.42
N GLY A 72 -5.56 13.43 -2.56
CA GLY A 72 -6.93 13.37 -3.07
C GLY A 72 -7.39 11.99 -3.57
N ASP A 73 -6.48 11.01 -3.59
CA ASP A 73 -6.68 9.64 -4.09
C ASP A 73 -6.95 8.60 -2.99
N GLY A 74 -6.88 8.98 -1.72
CA GLY A 74 -7.18 8.10 -0.60
C GLY A 74 -6.31 8.38 0.63
N TRP A 75 -6.70 7.81 1.77
CA TRP A 75 -5.93 7.94 3.00
C TRP A 75 -4.90 6.84 3.10
N LYS A 76 -3.68 7.17 3.54
CA LYS A 76 -2.59 6.22 3.77
C LYS A 76 -2.28 6.18 5.26
N LEU A 77 -2.41 4.99 5.85
CA LEU A 77 -1.98 4.71 7.21
C LEU A 77 -0.72 3.83 7.14
N PHE A 78 0.37 4.27 7.76
CA PHE A 78 1.64 3.54 7.73
C PHE A 78 2.32 3.55 9.09
N SER A 79 3.17 2.55 9.36
CA SER A 79 3.97 2.54 10.58
C SER A 79 5.04 3.62 10.48
N ALA A 80 5.26 4.35 11.58
CA ALA A 80 6.36 5.31 11.68
C ALA A 80 7.75 4.66 11.56
N ARG A 81 7.84 3.33 11.67
CA ARG A 81 9.07 2.55 11.45
C ARG A 81 9.25 2.10 10.00
N SER A 82 8.21 2.22 9.17
CA SER A 82 8.30 1.88 7.75
C SER A 82 9.12 2.93 7.03
N HIS A 83 10.14 2.50 6.29
CA HIS A 83 10.95 3.37 5.45
C HIS A 83 10.56 3.13 4.01
N ALA A 84 10.03 4.15 3.34
CA ALA A 84 9.85 4.08 1.89
C ALA A 84 11.22 3.91 1.25
N ILE A 85 11.37 2.90 0.39
CA ILE A 85 12.59 2.77 -0.41
C ILE A 85 12.58 3.93 -1.41
N GLY A 86 13.42 4.93 -1.15
CA GLY A 86 13.61 6.04 -2.07
C GLY A 86 14.19 5.53 -3.39
N ARG A 87 13.84 6.20 -4.50
CA ARG A 87 14.31 5.86 -5.86
C ARG A 87 15.84 5.72 -5.94
N PHE A 88 16.56 6.54 -5.17
CA PHE A 88 18.02 6.49 -5.06
C PHE A 88 18.52 5.25 -4.30
N SER A 89 17.85 4.89 -3.20
CA SER A 89 18.22 3.73 -2.39
C SER A 89 18.06 2.42 -3.15
N LEU A 90 17.03 2.31 -4.00
CA LEU A 90 16.81 1.11 -4.80
C LEU A 90 17.92 0.94 -5.84
N LEU A 91 18.29 2.01 -6.55
CA LEU A 91 19.38 1.97 -7.54
C LEU A 91 20.70 1.63 -6.86
N THR A 92 21.06 2.26 -5.75
CA THR A 92 22.31 1.94 -5.04
C THR A 92 22.32 0.49 -4.54
N TYR A 93 21.20 -0.04 -4.04
CA TYR A 93 21.12 -1.43 -3.59
C TYR A 93 21.30 -2.42 -4.75
N ILE A 94 20.65 -2.19 -5.89
CA ILE A 94 20.79 -3.04 -7.09
C ILE A 94 22.24 -3.06 -7.59
N HIS A 95 22.87 -1.89 -7.70
CA HIS A 95 24.27 -1.79 -8.13
C HIS A 95 25.23 -2.44 -7.13
N SER A 96 24.93 -2.38 -5.83
CA SER A 96 25.73 -3.01 -4.78
C SER A 96 25.54 -4.53 -4.72
N ALA A 97 24.35 -5.04 -5.04
CA ALA A 97 24.02 -6.46 -4.91
C ALA A 97 24.50 -7.30 -6.11
N GLU A 98 24.61 -6.70 -7.29
CA GLU A 98 24.84 -7.46 -8.54
C GLU A 98 26.20 -7.21 -9.21
N GLY A 99 27.01 -6.30 -8.68
CA GLY A 99 28.18 -5.81 -9.44
C GLY A 99 27.76 -5.24 -10.79
N ASN A 100 28.67 -5.18 -11.76
CA ASN A 100 28.52 -4.49 -13.06
C ASN A 100 27.36 -4.97 -13.99
N LYS A 101 26.40 -5.75 -13.51
CA LYS A 101 25.20 -6.22 -14.21
C LYS A 101 23.93 -5.42 -13.90
N GLY A 102 23.96 -4.53 -12.91
CA GLY A 102 22.77 -3.77 -12.48
C GLY A 102 22.17 -2.86 -13.57
N GLU A 103 22.95 -2.39 -14.54
CA GLU A 103 22.46 -1.55 -15.65
C GLU A 103 21.55 -2.34 -16.62
N GLU A 104 21.81 -3.65 -16.80
CA GLU A 104 21.06 -4.52 -17.72
C GLU A 104 19.66 -4.84 -17.17
N LEU A 105 19.53 -5.08 -15.86
CA LEU A 105 18.23 -5.29 -15.21
C LEU A 105 17.37 -4.03 -15.18
N VAL A 106 17.97 -2.86 -14.95
CA VAL A 106 17.23 -1.58 -14.95
C VAL A 106 16.70 -1.26 -16.35
N SER A 107 17.48 -1.56 -17.40
CA SER A 107 17.02 -1.47 -18.79
C SER A 107 15.87 -2.45 -19.06
N TRP A 108 16.03 -3.73 -18.72
CA TRP A 108 15.01 -4.76 -18.95
C TRP A 108 13.67 -4.45 -18.26
N TRP A 109 13.72 -3.91 -17.04
CA TRP A 109 12.52 -3.51 -16.30
C TRP A 109 11.84 -2.27 -16.89
N SER A 110 12.62 -1.35 -17.47
CA SER A 110 12.10 -0.15 -18.15
C SER A 110 11.47 -0.46 -19.51
N ASP A 111 12.08 -1.39 -20.26
CA ASP A 111 11.59 -1.84 -21.56
C ASP A 111 10.26 -2.62 -21.42
N SER A 112 10.15 -3.45 -20.39
CA SER A 112 8.94 -4.25 -20.10
C SER A 112 7.68 -3.41 -19.81
N PHE A 113 7.82 -2.14 -19.42
CA PHE A 113 6.68 -1.24 -19.18
C PHE A 113 6.36 -0.32 -20.37
N SER A 114 7.24 -0.21 -21.37
CA SER A 114 6.99 0.60 -22.58
C SER A 114 6.20 -0.14 -23.65
N GLU A 115 6.19 -1.49 -23.65
CA GLU A 115 5.42 -2.29 -24.61
C GLU A 115 3.89 -2.36 -24.30
N GLY A 116 3.44 -1.76 -23.18
CA GLY A 116 2.03 -1.77 -22.77
C GLY A 116 1.13 -0.70 -23.37
N THR A 117 1.66 0.28 -24.13
CA THR A 117 0.86 1.32 -24.78
C THR A 117 0.82 1.13 -26.30
N GLY A 118 0.38 -0.04 -26.74
CA GLY A 118 0.00 -0.29 -28.14
C GLY A 118 -1.41 0.24 -28.41
N THR A 119 -1.50 1.25 -29.26
CA THR A 119 -2.73 1.87 -29.78
C THR A 119 -3.71 0.81 -30.31
N ALA A 120 -4.93 0.77 -29.76
CA ALA A 120 -6.06 0.12 -30.42
C ALA A 120 -6.40 0.90 -31.69
N GLY A 121 -5.97 0.37 -32.84
CA GLY A 121 -6.38 0.84 -34.15
C GLY A 121 -7.87 0.56 -34.35
N LEU A 122 -8.58 1.59 -34.82
CA LEU A 122 -9.92 1.48 -35.37
C LEU A 122 -9.82 0.78 -36.73
N GLU A 123 -10.40 -0.41 -36.85
CA GLU A 123 -11.03 -0.93 -38.07
C GLU A 123 -12.30 -1.72 -37.69
#